data_AF-A0A2X1C1E2-F1
#
_entry.id   AF-A0A2X1C1E2-F1
#
_cell.length_a   1.000
_cell.length_b   1.000
_cell.length_c   1.000
_cell.angle_alpha   90.00
_cell.angle_beta   90.00
_cell.angle_gamma   90.00
#
_symmetry.space_group_name_H-M   'P 1'
#
loop_
_entity.id
_entity.type
_entity.pdbx_description
1 polymer ?
#
loop_
_entity_poly.entity_id
_entity_poly.type
_entity_poly.pdbx_seq_one_letter_code
_entity_poly.pdbx_strand_id
1 'polypeptide(L)'
;MNAVSKIVAILLAIVVMIYLPTYQTFKKEEDLAYLRAYQAVTDFVDNVRMKGYITPAMYEDFQKELHLGSPVLYKVEMTHKHKVYTPVYTDPTNINSFTGKYEVQYDEFYQDQILDYLFKNPASANEKRMYKLEKDDFFQVVIENKNKFKSTMLFDFLTFNAGEENTTVIYLPYGGMVLNEDY
;
A
#
# COMPACT_ATOMS: atom_id res chain seq x y z
N MET A 1 -10.27 -52.80 -17.81
CA MET A 1 -9.86 -51.39 -18.04
C MET A 1 -9.73 -51.18 -19.55
N ASN A 2 -10.61 -50.38 -20.14
CA ASN A 2 -10.74 -50.26 -21.60
C ASN A 2 -9.63 -49.39 -22.20
N ALA A 3 -9.25 -49.62 -23.47
CA ALA A 3 -8.20 -48.83 -24.13
C ALA A 3 -8.50 -47.32 -24.13
N VAL A 4 -9.78 -46.96 -24.26
CA VAL A 4 -10.27 -45.57 -24.16
C VAL A 4 -9.95 -44.95 -22.81
N SER A 5 -10.17 -45.67 -21.69
CA SER A 5 -9.89 -45.12 -20.35
C SER A 5 -8.39 -44.92 -20.12
N LYS A 6 -7.53 -45.75 -20.74
CA LYS A 6 -6.07 -45.57 -20.69
C LYS A 6 -5.63 -44.32 -21.45
N ILE A 7 -6.19 -44.09 -22.64
CA ILE A 7 -5.87 -42.90 -23.46
C ILE A 7 -6.29 -41.63 -22.71
N VAL A 8 -7.49 -41.60 -22.14
CA VAL A 8 -7.98 -40.47 -21.34
C VAL A 8 -7.09 -40.22 -20.12
N ALA A 9 -6.70 -41.28 -19.40
CA ALA A 9 -5.81 -41.14 -18.24
C ALA A 9 -4.43 -40.57 -18.61
N ILE A 10 -3.85 -40.98 -19.75
CA ILE A 10 -2.57 -40.45 -20.25
C ILE A 10 -2.71 -38.96 -20.60
N LEU A 11 -3.80 -38.58 -21.28
CA LEU A 11 -4.05 -37.17 -21.63
C LEU A 11 -4.20 -36.30 -20.38
N LEU A 12 -4.96 -36.78 -19.38
CA LEU A 12 -5.09 -36.07 -18.10
C LEU A 12 -3.74 -35.94 -17.37
N ALA A 13 -2.93 -37.00 -17.37
CA ALA A 13 -1.60 -36.96 -16.75
C ALA A 13 -0.69 -35.91 -17.41
N ILE A 14 -0.72 -35.78 -18.74
CA ILE A 14 0.03 -34.75 -19.46
C ILE A 14 -0.44 -33.35 -19.08
N VAL A 15 -1.75 -33.13 -19.00
CA VAL A 15 -2.30 -31.82 -18.59
C VAL A 15 -1.85 -31.45 -17.18
N VAL A 16 -1.94 -32.38 -16.23
CA VAL A 16 -1.48 -32.15 -14.83
C VAL A 16 0.02 -31.88 -14.78
N MET A 17 0.81 -32.58 -15.57
CA MET A 17 2.27 -32.43 -15.63
C MET A 17 2.70 -31.05 -16.14
N ILE A 18 1.91 -30.43 -17.02
CA ILE A 18 2.13 -29.05 -17.47
C ILE A 18 1.59 -28.05 -16.45
N TYR A 19 0.41 -28.32 -15.90
CA TYR A 19 -0.29 -27.40 -15.02
C TYR A 19 0.48 -27.08 -13.74
N LEU A 20 0.92 -28.12 -13.01
CA LEU A 20 1.58 -27.96 -11.71
C LEU A 20 2.83 -27.06 -11.76
N PRO A 21 3.82 -27.28 -12.63
CA PRO A 21 5.00 -26.42 -12.69
C PRO A 21 4.68 -24.99 -13.14
N THR A 22 3.72 -24.81 -14.04
CA THR A 22 3.27 -23.46 -14.45
C THR A 22 2.62 -22.72 -13.29
N TYR A 23 1.73 -23.38 -12.54
CA TYR A 23 1.09 -22.79 -11.36
C TYR A 23 2.12 -22.41 -10.29
N GLN A 24 3.10 -23.29 -10.02
CA GLN A 24 4.18 -23.00 -9.07
C GLN A 24 5.06 -21.83 -9.51
N THR A 25 5.36 -21.72 -10.80
CA THR A 25 6.12 -20.58 -11.34
C THR A 25 5.37 -19.27 -11.14
N PHE A 26 4.07 -19.24 -11.45
CA PHE A 26 3.25 -18.04 -11.22
C PHE A 26 3.13 -17.67 -9.74
N LYS A 27 3.04 -18.65 -8.83
CA LYS A 27 3.07 -18.38 -7.39
C LYS A 27 4.40 -17.79 -6.93
N LYS A 28 5.54 -18.26 -7.46
CA LYS A 28 6.83 -17.64 -7.17
C LYS A 28 6.95 -16.21 -7.70
N GLU A 29 6.42 -15.93 -8.89
CA GLU A 29 6.36 -14.56 -9.43
C GLU A 29 5.53 -13.64 -8.52
N GLU A 30 4.40 -14.14 -8.01
CA GLU A 30 3.52 -13.45 -7.07
C GLU A 30 4.22 -13.16 -5.72
N ASP A 31 4.90 -14.15 -5.13
CA ASP A 31 5.65 -13.97 -3.88
C ASP A 31 6.78 -12.92 -4.03
N LEU A 32 7.48 -12.92 -5.17
CA LEU A 32 8.50 -11.93 -5.47
C LEU A 32 7.91 -10.53 -5.66
N ALA A 33 6.73 -10.42 -6.28
CA ALA A 33 6.02 -9.15 -6.41
C ALA A 33 5.62 -8.60 -5.04
N TYR A 34 5.10 -9.46 -4.15
CA TYR A 34 4.78 -9.08 -2.76
C TYR A 34 6.01 -8.58 -2.01
N LEU A 35 7.14 -9.31 -2.06
CA LEU A 35 8.36 -8.92 -1.35
C LEU A 35 8.92 -7.57 -1.83
N ARG A 36 8.92 -7.32 -3.14
CA ARG A 36 9.35 -6.02 -3.68
C ARG A 36 8.44 -4.89 -3.25
N ALA A 37 7.13 -5.11 -3.32
CA ALA A 37 6.16 -4.12 -2.88
C ALA A 37 6.30 -3.83 -1.38
N TYR A 38 6.56 -4.87 -0.58
CA TYR A 38 6.90 -4.74 0.84
C TYR A 38 8.11 -3.84 1.06
N GLN A 39 9.23 -4.16 0.40
CA GLN A 39 10.46 -3.37 0.51
C GLN A 39 10.25 -1.90 0.09
N ALA A 40 9.62 -1.67 -1.06
CA ALA A 40 9.36 -0.31 -1.56
C ALA A 40 8.51 0.52 -0.58
N VAL A 41 7.46 -0.10 0.00
CA VAL A 41 6.60 0.57 0.98
C VAL A 41 7.33 0.81 2.30
N THR A 42 8.05 -0.18 2.83
CA THR A 42 8.79 -0.01 4.09
C THR A 42 9.87 1.05 3.96
N ASP A 43 10.64 1.02 2.88
CA ASP A 43 11.72 1.97 2.63
C ASP A 43 11.17 3.39 2.47
N PHE A 44 10.06 3.56 1.76
CA PHE A 44 9.41 4.86 1.63
C PHE A 44 8.88 5.37 2.97
N VAL A 45 8.10 4.57 3.70
CA VAL A 45 7.52 4.96 4.99
C VAL A 45 8.60 5.27 6.01
N ASP A 46 9.64 4.45 6.11
CA ASP A 46 10.73 4.68 7.06
C ASP A 46 11.54 5.92 6.67
N ASN A 47 11.79 6.16 5.38
CA ASN A 47 12.41 7.42 4.94
C ASN A 47 11.57 8.65 5.34
N VAL A 48 10.24 8.59 5.19
CA VAL A 48 9.34 9.68 5.58
C VAL A 48 9.35 9.87 7.09
N ARG A 49 9.28 8.78 7.87
CA ARG A 49 9.30 8.81 9.34
C ARG A 49 10.62 9.33 9.91
N MET A 50 11.74 8.97 9.28
CA MET A 50 13.06 9.40 9.71
C MET A 50 13.35 10.85 9.35
N LYS A 51 12.80 11.36 8.23
CA LYS A 51 13.05 12.72 7.76
C LYS A 51 12.01 13.75 8.23
N GLY A 52 10.78 13.31 8.48
CA GLY A 52 9.66 14.21 8.78
C GLY A 52 9.13 14.95 7.55
N TYR A 53 9.38 14.47 6.34
CA TYR A 53 8.84 15.09 5.13
C TYR A 53 8.74 14.15 3.92
N ILE A 54 7.91 14.55 2.96
CA ILE A 54 7.75 13.92 1.65
C ILE A 54 8.10 14.97 0.58
N THR A 55 8.93 14.60 -0.39
CA THR A 55 9.21 15.42 -1.58
C THR A 55 8.63 14.77 -2.84
N PRO A 56 8.40 15.52 -3.92
CA PRO A 56 7.97 14.94 -5.20
C PRO A 56 8.91 13.82 -5.68
N ALA A 57 10.23 14.02 -5.57
CA ALA A 57 11.21 13.01 -5.96
C ALA A 57 11.10 11.72 -5.13
N MET A 58 10.92 11.82 -3.81
CA MET A 58 10.71 10.64 -2.95
C MET A 58 9.46 9.85 -3.35
N TYR A 59 8.37 10.55 -3.70
CA TYR A 59 7.14 9.90 -4.14
C TYR A 59 7.29 9.26 -5.54
N GLU A 60 7.95 9.93 -6.48
CA GLU A 60 8.24 9.40 -7.81
C GLU A 60 9.15 8.17 -7.75
N ASP A 61 10.20 8.21 -6.93
CA ASP A 61 11.09 7.09 -6.69
C ASP A 61 10.33 5.91 -6.07
N PHE A 62 9.49 6.17 -5.06
CA PHE A 62 8.61 5.14 -4.48
C PHE A 62 7.70 4.51 -5.53
N GLN A 63 7.04 5.32 -6.37
CA GLN A 63 6.16 4.80 -7.42
C GLN A 63 6.93 4.00 -8.47
N LYS A 64 8.16 4.42 -8.79
CA LYS A 64 9.03 3.70 -9.70
C LYS A 64 9.44 2.35 -9.13
N GLU A 65 9.93 2.30 -7.88
CA GLU A 65 10.34 1.06 -7.22
C GLU A 65 9.16 0.08 -7.06
N LEU A 66 7.97 0.59 -6.73
CA LEU A 66 6.77 -0.22 -6.60
C LEU A 66 6.37 -0.94 -7.91
N HIS A 67 6.60 -0.31 -9.07
CA HIS A 67 6.24 -0.86 -10.38
C HIS A 67 7.43 -1.48 -11.13
N LEU A 68 8.66 -1.35 -10.64
CA LEU A 68 9.85 -1.83 -11.34
C LEU A 68 9.83 -3.36 -11.45
N GLY A 69 9.74 -3.86 -12.70
CA GLY A 69 9.75 -5.30 -12.97
C GLY A 69 8.53 -6.05 -12.42
N SER A 70 7.45 -5.34 -12.07
CA SER A 70 6.19 -5.92 -11.65
C SER A 70 5.09 -5.67 -12.70
N PRO A 71 4.38 -6.70 -13.18
CA PRO A 71 3.19 -6.51 -14.01
C PRO A 71 1.94 -6.15 -13.19
N VAL A 72 2.08 -5.95 -11.88
CA VAL A 72 0.97 -5.69 -10.95
C VAL A 72 0.66 -4.20 -10.95
N LEU A 73 -0.63 -3.88 -11.02
CA LEU A 73 -1.12 -2.52 -10.82
C LEU A 73 -1.51 -2.36 -9.36
N TYR A 74 -0.86 -1.44 -8.67
CA TYR A 74 -1.16 -1.17 -7.27
C TYR A 74 -2.09 0.03 -7.14
N LYS A 75 -3.03 -0.06 -6.21
CA LYS A 75 -3.65 1.13 -5.61
C LYS A 75 -2.84 1.46 -4.37
N VAL A 76 -2.38 2.69 -4.29
CA VAL A 76 -1.70 3.22 -3.13
C VAL A 76 -2.66 4.17 -2.42
N GLU A 77 -2.72 4.06 -1.10
CA GLU A 77 -3.42 4.97 -0.21
C GLU A 77 -2.46 5.43 0.90
N MET A 78 -2.16 6.72 0.94
CA MET A 78 -1.35 7.34 1.99
C MET A 78 -2.25 8.07 2.99
N THR A 79 -1.92 7.96 4.28
CA THR A 79 -2.59 8.69 5.37
C THR A 79 -1.55 9.27 6.30
N HIS A 80 -1.67 10.56 6.59
CA HIS A 80 -0.94 11.26 7.63
C HIS A 80 -1.92 11.68 8.73
N LYS A 81 -1.63 11.32 9.98
CA LYS A 81 -2.42 11.71 11.15
C LYS A 81 -1.60 12.65 12.01
N HIS A 82 -1.99 13.92 12.01
CA HIS A 82 -1.34 14.96 12.78
C HIS A 82 -1.93 15.04 14.19
N LYS A 83 -1.09 15.05 15.21
CA LYS A 83 -1.55 15.00 16.61
C LYS A 83 -1.85 16.39 17.16
N VAL A 84 -3.12 16.65 17.49
CA VAL A 84 -3.58 17.95 18.00
C VAL A 84 -4.02 17.84 19.47
N TYR A 85 -3.63 18.82 20.28
CA TYR A 85 -4.06 18.94 21.68
C TYR A 85 -5.17 19.98 21.82
N THR A 86 -6.40 19.52 21.98
CA THR A 86 -7.57 20.41 22.11
C THR A 86 -7.88 20.63 23.59
N PRO A 87 -7.94 21.88 24.09
CA PRO A 87 -8.30 22.16 25.47
C PRO A 87 -9.76 21.76 25.76
N VAL A 88 -9.99 21.08 26.89
CA VAL A 88 -11.33 20.64 27.31
C VAL A 88 -11.97 21.71 28.20
N TYR A 89 -13.14 22.19 27.77
CA TYR A 89 -13.96 23.17 28.47
C TYR A 89 -15.21 22.50 29.05
N THR A 90 -15.69 22.91 30.23
CA THR A 90 -17.01 22.45 30.71
C THR A 90 -18.16 23.11 29.93
N ASP A 91 -17.92 24.30 29.38
CA ASP A 91 -18.80 24.99 28.44
C ASP A 91 -17.98 25.44 27.21
N PRO A 92 -18.19 24.86 26.02
CA PRO A 92 -17.43 25.18 24.80
C PRO A 92 -17.45 26.65 24.38
N THR A 93 -18.42 27.44 24.87
CA THR A 93 -18.59 28.85 24.51
C THR A 93 -17.94 29.81 25.51
N ASN A 94 -17.49 29.31 26.66
CA ASN A 94 -16.93 30.11 27.74
C ASN A 94 -15.44 29.78 27.95
N ILE A 95 -14.56 30.71 27.56
CA ILE A 95 -13.10 30.58 27.66
C ILE A 95 -12.61 30.37 29.10
N ASN A 96 -13.38 30.81 30.10
CA ASN A 96 -13.02 30.67 31.52
C ASN A 96 -13.38 29.29 32.10
N SER A 97 -14.04 28.43 31.31
CA SER A 97 -14.51 27.11 31.74
C SER A 97 -13.49 25.98 31.49
N PHE A 98 -12.23 26.36 31.24
CA PHE A 98 -11.14 25.42 30.97
C PHE A 98 -10.93 24.48 32.17
N THR A 99 -10.97 23.17 31.90
CA THR A 99 -10.88 22.13 32.93
C THR A 99 -9.46 21.81 33.38
N GLY A 100 -8.44 22.44 32.77
CA GLY A 100 -7.03 22.09 32.98
C GLY A 100 -6.58 20.85 32.21
N LYS A 101 -7.44 20.27 31.37
CA LYS A 101 -7.17 19.04 30.62
C LYS A 101 -7.13 19.32 29.12
N TYR A 102 -6.30 18.54 28.42
CA TYR A 102 -6.24 18.50 26.96
C TYR A 102 -6.71 17.13 26.50
N GLU A 103 -7.52 17.11 25.44
CA GLU A 103 -7.87 15.91 24.70
C GLU A 103 -6.94 15.79 23.50
N VAL A 104 -6.47 14.57 23.23
CA VAL A 104 -5.65 14.28 22.05
C VAL A 104 -6.60 13.91 20.91
N GLN A 105 -6.56 14.70 19.85
CA GLN A 105 -7.28 14.47 18.61
C GLN A 105 -6.27 14.29 17.48
N TYR A 106 -6.72 13.70 16.37
CA TYR A 106 -5.89 13.51 15.18
C TYR A 106 -6.56 14.12 13.97
N ASP A 107 -5.86 15.04 13.30
CA ASP A 107 -6.25 15.54 12.00
C ASP A 107 -5.73 14.58 10.93
N GLU A 108 -6.62 14.03 10.12
CA GLU A 108 -6.25 13.08 9.07
C GLU A 108 -6.12 13.77 7.71
N PHE A 109 -4.97 13.59 7.08
CA PHE A 109 -4.68 14.03 5.72
C PHE A 109 -4.51 12.82 4.82
N TYR A 110 -5.32 12.75 3.77
CA TYR A 110 -5.31 11.65 2.82
C TYR A 110 -4.43 11.95 1.60
N GLN A 111 -4.13 10.90 0.85
CA GLN A 111 -3.30 10.92 -0.35
C GLN A 111 -3.58 12.09 -1.29
N ASP A 112 -4.85 12.36 -1.63
CA ASP A 112 -5.18 13.42 -2.58
C ASP A 112 -4.74 14.79 -2.07
N GLN A 113 -4.87 15.07 -0.77
CA GLN A 113 -4.43 16.31 -0.15
C GLN A 113 -2.89 16.41 -0.14
N ILE A 114 -2.20 15.30 0.15
CA ILE A 114 -0.74 15.23 0.14
C ILE A 114 -0.20 15.45 -1.29
N LEU A 115 -0.78 14.77 -2.28
CA LEU A 115 -0.37 14.89 -3.69
C LEU A 115 -0.69 16.25 -4.28
N ASP A 116 -1.83 16.84 -3.92
CA ASP A 116 -2.19 18.18 -4.35
C ASP A 116 -1.18 19.22 -3.84
N TYR A 117 -0.73 19.07 -2.59
CA TYR A 117 0.34 19.89 -2.03
C TYR A 117 1.67 19.69 -2.78
N LEU A 118 2.04 18.46 -3.10
CA LEU A 118 3.30 18.14 -3.79
C LEU A 118 3.34 18.62 -5.25
N PHE A 119 2.23 18.49 -5.99
CA PHE A 119 2.24 18.62 -7.46
C PHE A 119 1.45 19.81 -8.02
N LYS A 120 0.32 20.22 -7.41
CA LYS A 120 -0.59 21.21 -8.03
C LYS A 120 -0.27 22.68 -7.72
N ASN A 121 0.33 22.97 -6.57
CA ASN A 121 0.58 24.37 -6.19
C ASN A 121 1.75 24.95 -7.02
N PRO A 122 1.62 26.14 -7.65
CA PRO A 122 2.73 26.76 -8.36
C PRO A 122 3.80 27.19 -7.36
N ALA A 123 4.76 26.29 -7.08
CA ALA A 123 5.93 26.65 -6.31
C ALA A 123 6.70 27.74 -7.06
N SER A 124 7.02 28.81 -6.35
CA SER A 124 8.04 29.77 -6.78
C SER A 124 9.30 28.99 -7.19
N ALA A 125 9.91 29.35 -8.32
CA ALA A 125 10.97 28.60 -9.01
C ALA A 125 12.21 28.21 -8.14
N ASN A 126 12.29 28.68 -6.90
CA ASN A 126 13.40 28.48 -5.97
C ASN A 126 13.06 27.70 -4.68
N GLU A 127 11.81 27.27 -4.47
CA GLU A 127 11.44 26.49 -3.26
C GLU A 127 11.31 24.99 -3.58
N LYS A 128 12.06 24.16 -2.84
CA LYS A 128 11.88 22.70 -2.86
C LYS A 128 10.52 22.37 -2.26
N ARG A 129 9.58 21.91 -3.08
CA ARG A 129 8.27 21.43 -2.61
C ARG A 129 8.46 20.25 -1.66
N MET A 130 7.93 20.39 -0.46
CA MET A 130 8.16 19.42 0.61
C MET A 130 6.97 19.44 1.57
N TYR A 131 6.21 18.35 1.58
CA TYR A 131 5.14 18.13 2.55
C TYR A 131 5.76 17.74 3.88
N LYS A 132 5.59 18.56 4.92
CA LYS A 132 6.20 18.35 6.22
C LYS A 132 5.26 17.56 7.14
N LEU A 133 5.86 16.73 7.98
CA LEU A 133 5.21 16.01 9.07
C LEU A 133 5.91 16.43 10.37
N GLU A 134 5.16 16.46 11.47
CA GLU A 134 5.72 16.78 12.78
C GLU A 134 6.10 15.50 13.53
N LYS A 135 7.00 15.64 14.50
CA LYS A 135 7.36 14.54 15.37
C LYS A 135 6.12 14.06 16.15
N ASP A 136 6.03 12.75 16.35
CA ASP A 136 4.90 12.07 16.98
C ASP A 136 3.61 12.02 16.12
N ASP A 137 3.63 12.54 14.89
CA ASP A 137 2.59 12.28 13.90
C ASP A 137 2.65 10.83 13.42
N PHE A 138 1.54 10.29 12.93
CA PHE A 138 1.48 8.92 12.39
C PHE A 138 1.37 8.95 10.87
N PHE A 139 2.29 8.27 10.18
CA PHE A 139 2.26 8.13 8.72
C PHE A 139 2.04 6.66 8.34
N GLN A 140 1.15 6.43 7.38
CA GLN A 140 0.78 5.11 6.91
C GLN A 140 0.61 5.08 5.39
N VAL A 141 1.02 3.98 4.79
CA VAL A 141 0.77 3.62 3.40
C VAL A 141 0.10 2.26 3.36
N VAL A 142 -0.98 2.16 2.61
CA VAL A 142 -1.67 0.91 2.30
C VAL A 142 -1.59 0.69 0.80
N ILE A 143 -1.17 -0.51 0.40
CA ILE A 143 -1.19 -0.91 -1.01
C ILE A 143 -2.08 -2.14 -1.21
N GLU A 144 -2.84 -2.12 -2.30
CA GLU A 144 -3.65 -3.26 -2.75
C GLU A 144 -3.46 -3.52 -4.26
N ASN A 145 -3.48 -4.79 -4.68
CA ASN A 145 -3.43 -5.12 -6.11
C ASN A 145 -4.80 -4.85 -6.77
N LYS A 146 -4.80 -4.13 -7.90
CA LYS A 146 -6.00 -3.88 -8.72
C LYS A 146 -6.28 -4.99 -9.73
N ASN A 147 -5.25 -5.71 -10.16
CA ASN A 147 -5.38 -6.80 -11.14
C ASN A 147 -5.24 -8.18 -10.47
N LYS A 148 -5.91 -9.19 -11.04
CA LYS A 148 -5.75 -10.58 -10.60
C LYS A 148 -4.37 -11.12 -10.99
N PHE A 149 -3.79 -11.97 -10.15
CA PHE A 149 -2.57 -12.70 -10.50
C PHE A 149 -2.84 -13.83 -11.50
N LYS A 150 -1.83 -14.17 -12.31
CA LYS A 150 -1.90 -15.28 -13.26
C LYS A 150 -2.17 -16.62 -12.57
N SER A 151 -1.63 -16.81 -11.36
CA SER A 151 -1.88 -17.95 -10.48
C SER A 151 -3.36 -18.07 -10.12
N THR A 152 -4.00 -16.96 -9.72
CA THR A 152 -5.44 -16.87 -9.43
C THR A 152 -6.25 -17.17 -10.67
N MET A 153 -5.94 -16.54 -11.81
CA MET A 153 -6.64 -16.81 -13.08
C MET A 153 -6.56 -18.30 -13.49
N LEU A 154 -5.39 -18.91 -13.32
CA LEU A 154 -5.14 -20.30 -13.67
C LEU A 154 -5.90 -21.26 -12.72
N PHE A 155 -5.97 -20.93 -11.43
CA PHE A 155 -6.75 -21.67 -10.44
C PHE A 155 -8.26 -21.54 -10.68
N ASP A 156 -8.75 -20.33 -10.94
CA ASP A 156 -10.15 -20.06 -11.27
C ASP A 156 -10.58 -20.86 -12.51
N PHE A 157 -9.72 -20.93 -13.53
CA PHE A 157 -9.97 -21.73 -14.73
C PHE A 157 -10.13 -23.22 -14.42
N LEU A 158 -9.27 -23.82 -13.61
CA LEU A 158 -9.39 -25.25 -13.25
C LEU A 158 -10.60 -25.56 -12.38
N THR A 159 -10.94 -24.63 -11.49
CA THR A 159 -12.02 -24.82 -10.52
C THR A 159 -13.38 -24.40 -11.06
N PHE A 160 -13.47 -24.01 -12.34
CA PHE A 160 -14.68 -23.46 -12.96
C PHE A 160 -15.24 -22.26 -12.17
N ASN A 161 -14.36 -21.40 -11.68
CA ASN A 161 -14.67 -20.25 -10.81
C ASN A 161 -15.37 -20.65 -9.49
N ALA A 162 -15.09 -21.84 -8.94
CA ALA A 162 -15.56 -22.23 -7.61
C ALA A 162 -14.75 -21.58 -6.46
N GLY A 163 -13.71 -20.80 -6.77
CA GLY A 163 -12.91 -20.03 -5.81
C GLY A 163 -13.61 -18.76 -5.32
N GLU A 164 -13.07 -18.14 -4.26
CA GLU A 164 -13.58 -16.89 -3.67
C GLU A 164 -13.57 -15.71 -4.66
N GLU A 165 -14.55 -14.81 -4.52
CA GLU A 165 -14.66 -13.57 -5.30
C GLU A 165 -13.51 -12.58 -5.02
N ASN A 166 -12.81 -12.74 -3.88
CA ASN A 166 -11.73 -11.86 -3.46
C ASN A 166 -10.42 -12.17 -4.18
N THR A 167 -10.08 -11.30 -5.13
CA THR A 167 -8.87 -11.45 -5.95
C THR A 167 -7.69 -10.62 -5.43
N THR A 168 -7.86 -10.01 -4.27
CA THR A 168 -6.83 -9.27 -3.57
C THR A 168 -5.88 -10.25 -2.91
N VAL A 169 -4.70 -10.35 -3.48
CA VAL A 169 -3.62 -11.23 -3.05
C VAL A 169 -2.56 -10.43 -2.29
N ILE A 170 -2.33 -9.19 -2.73
CA ILE A 170 -1.43 -8.25 -2.07
C ILE A 170 -2.31 -7.21 -1.38
N TYR A 171 -2.29 -7.25 -0.06
CA TYR A 171 -2.79 -6.20 0.81
C TYR A 171 -1.72 -5.94 1.87
N LEU A 172 -1.10 -4.75 1.82
CA LEU A 172 -0.01 -4.41 2.72
C LEU A 172 -0.28 -3.04 3.37
N PRO A 173 -0.75 -3.03 4.62
CA PRO A 173 -0.75 -1.85 5.46
C PRO A 173 0.59 -1.73 6.20
N TYR A 174 1.32 -0.64 5.99
CA TYR A 174 2.55 -0.35 6.73
C TYR A 174 2.59 1.12 7.16
N GLY A 175 2.96 1.37 8.41
CA GLY A 175 2.94 2.72 8.98
C GLY A 175 3.63 2.77 10.34
N GLY A 176 3.83 3.99 10.83
CA GLY A 176 4.46 4.23 12.12
C GLY A 176 4.53 5.71 12.48
N MET A 177 4.97 5.98 13.71
CA MET A 177 5.18 7.36 14.17
C MET A 177 6.40 7.98 13.51
N VAL A 178 6.30 9.26 13.18
CA VAL A 178 7.38 10.12 12.70
C VAL A 178 8.34 10.41 13.86
N LEU A 179 9.63 10.24 13.61
CA LEU A 179 10.67 10.25 14.63
C LEU A 179 11.39 11.60 14.71
N ASN A 180 11.62 12.23 13.56
CA ASN A 180 12.38 13.48 13.46
C ASN A 180 11.71 14.48 12.49
N GLU A 181 12.18 15.72 12.56
CA GLU A 181 11.80 16.87 11.73
C GLU A 181 13.06 17.45 11.06
N ASP A 182 13.71 16.68 10.20
CA ASP A 182 15.04 17.00 9.64
C ASP A 182 14.98 17.93 8.41
N TYR A 183 14.07 18.91 8.43
CA TYR A 183 13.83 19.85 7.31
C TYR A 183 14.47 21.24 7.48
#